data_AF-A0A9N9FAV6-F1
#
_entry.id   AF-A0A9N9FAV6-F1
#
_cell.length_a   1.000
_cell.length_b   1.000
_cell.length_c   1.000
_cell.angle_alpha   90.00
_cell.angle_beta   90.00
_cell.angle_gamma   90.00
#
_symmetry.space_group_name_H-M   'P 1'
#
loop_
_entity.id
_entity.type
_entity.pdbx_description
1 polymer ?
#
loop_
_entity_poly.entity_id
_entity_poly.type
_entity_poly.pdbx_seq_one_letter_code
_entity_poly.pdbx_strand_id
1 'polypeptide(L)'
;MSWKKINGTLTQLAVGRGNNVWGVDSRDNIYQFHHKEWHQIEGNAFNVGVGSDGTVWIVNRDEEIFTRVNNTWEKVDGSLIQISVGDKNNVWGIDRYDNVFYRSDDDWVQVPGSLINVSVASDDTVWGVSRSRNVHRWNGVYWEEICGRLKQIYTGNASFVIGVNDDDEIFQFRNGTWFEWDGNLKCVAISIDGILWGVDKDDEIYTRQDGGIGGPVFGSSFK
;
A
#
# COMPACT_ATOMS: atom_id res chain seq x y z
N MET A 1 -7.17 22.88 -4.83
CA MET A 1 -6.12 21.88 -4.58
C MET A 1 -6.28 21.41 -3.15
N SER A 2 -6.72 20.17 -2.98
CA SER A 2 -7.06 19.52 -1.70
C SER A 2 -5.88 18.73 -1.11
N TRP A 3 -4.81 18.53 -1.88
CA TRP A 3 -3.55 17.97 -1.39
C TRP A 3 -2.81 18.95 -0.49
N LYS A 4 -2.33 18.42 0.64
CA LYS A 4 -1.47 19.14 1.58
C LYS A 4 -0.09 18.49 1.57
N LYS A 5 0.93 19.27 1.24
CA LYS A 5 2.33 18.86 1.36
C LYS A 5 2.72 18.68 2.82
N ILE A 6 3.47 17.62 3.10
CA ILE A 6 4.02 17.28 4.42
C ILE A 6 5.55 17.32 4.29
N ASN A 7 6.23 17.95 5.25
CA ASN A 7 7.67 18.05 5.23
C ASN A 7 8.32 16.67 5.39
N GLY A 8 9.45 16.46 4.70
CA GLY A 8 10.15 15.18 4.66
C GLY A 8 10.18 14.61 3.24
N THR A 9 10.95 13.53 3.08
CA THR A 9 11.04 12.79 1.81
C THR A 9 10.94 11.30 2.10
N LEU A 10 10.13 10.58 1.32
CA LEU A 10 9.98 9.13 1.43
C LEU A 10 10.01 8.53 0.02
N THR A 11 10.35 7.25 -0.09
CA THR A 11 10.27 6.48 -1.35
C THR A 11 9.04 5.58 -1.38
N GLN A 12 8.59 5.12 -0.21
CA GLN A 12 7.36 4.35 -0.03
C GLN A 12 6.72 4.65 1.33
N LEU A 13 5.39 4.58 1.38
CA LEU A 13 4.61 4.73 2.61
C LEU A 13 3.41 3.78 2.65
N ALA A 14 2.90 3.56 3.86
CA ALA A 14 1.67 2.84 4.14
C ALA A 14 0.89 3.57 5.24
N VAL A 15 -0.44 3.43 5.22
CA VAL A 15 -1.32 4.06 6.20
C VAL A 15 -2.32 3.04 6.74
N GLY A 16 -2.39 2.95 8.07
CA GLY A 16 -3.41 2.20 8.81
C GLY A 16 -4.67 3.04 9.01
N ARG A 17 -5.33 2.94 10.17
CA ARG A 17 -6.47 3.81 10.50
C ARG A 17 -6.02 5.22 10.90
N GLY A 18 -6.77 6.25 10.51
CA GLY A 18 -6.46 7.63 10.87
C GLY A 18 -5.18 8.09 10.20
N ASN A 19 -4.30 8.74 10.97
CA ASN A 19 -2.97 9.15 10.51
C ASN A 19 -1.85 8.24 11.06
N ASN A 20 -2.13 6.95 11.28
CA ASN A 20 -1.07 5.98 11.56
C ASN A 20 -0.32 5.68 10.25
N VAL A 21 0.64 6.53 9.90
CA VAL A 21 1.40 6.45 8.66
C VAL A 21 2.82 6.02 9.00
N TRP A 22 3.33 5.08 8.23
CA TRP A 22 4.73 4.71 8.24
C TRP A 22 5.31 4.89 6.84
N GLY A 23 6.60 5.13 6.78
CA GLY A 23 7.29 5.25 5.51
C GLY A 23 8.76 4.95 5.63
N VAL A 24 9.38 4.78 4.47
CA VAL A 24 10.80 4.55 4.30
C VAL A 24 11.38 5.55 3.30
N ASP A 25 12.63 5.97 3.48
CA ASP A 25 13.32 6.89 2.58
C ASP A 25 14.28 6.16 1.60
N SER A 26 15.00 6.93 0.78
CA SER A 26 15.96 6.40 -0.20
C SER A 26 17.24 5.83 0.41
N ARG A 27 17.44 6.01 1.72
CA ARG A 27 18.53 5.41 2.52
C ARG A 27 18.01 4.26 3.39
N ASP A 28 16.77 3.82 3.13
CA ASP A 28 16.06 2.77 3.84
C ASP A 28 15.85 3.09 5.35
N ASN A 29 15.90 4.36 5.73
CA ASN A 29 15.52 4.78 7.08
C ASN A 29 14.01 4.63 7.27
N ILE A 30 13.59 4.13 8.42
CA ILE A 30 12.18 3.92 8.76
C ILE A 30 11.65 5.12 9.54
N TYR A 31 10.46 5.60 9.20
CA TYR A 31 9.79 6.70 9.89
C TYR A 31 8.35 6.37 10.24
N GLN A 32 7.92 6.81 11.42
CA GLN A 32 6.51 6.86 11.82
C GLN A 32 6.05 8.32 11.88
N PHE A 33 4.89 8.60 11.28
CA PHE A 33 4.26 9.92 11.39
C PHE A 33 3.43 10.01 12.67
N HIS A 34 3.75 10.96 13.54
CA HIS A 34 3.06 11.17 14.81
C HIS A 34 3.15 12.65 15.20
N HIS A 35 2.10 13.20 15.80
CA HIS A 35 2.05 14.63 16.19
C HIS A 35 2.42 15.65 15.09
N LYS A 36 2.14 15.33 13.83
CA LYS A 36 2.47 16.14 12.64
C LYS A 36 3.95 16.18 12.27
N GLU A 37 4.75 15.27 12.82
CA GLU A 37 6.18 15.15 12.55
C GLU A 37 6.56 13.70 12.23
N TRP A 38 7.66 13.54 11.49
CA TRP A 38 8.26 12.23 11.24
C TRP A 38 9.26 11.90 12.33
N HIS A 39 9.07 10.77 12.99
CA HIS A 39 10.01 10.23 13.96
C HIS A 39 10.72 9.04 13.33
N GLN A 40 12.06 9.11 13.29
CA GLN A 40 12.86 8.00 12.82
C GLN A 40 12.78 6.84 13.81
N ILE A 41 12.60 5.64 13.29
CA ILE A 41 12.56 4.39 14.02
C ILE A 41 13.81 3.59 13.64
N GLU A 42 14.48 3.03 14.64
CA GLU A 42 15.67 2.20 14.43
C GLU A 42 15.35 1.01 13.51
N GLY A 43 16.31 0.65 12.66
CA GLY A 43 16.18 -0.41 11.66
C GLY A 43 16.40 0.12 10.24
N ASN A 44 16.30 -0.78 9.28
CA ASN A 44 16.47 -0.47 7.87
C ASN A 44 15.45 -1.26 7.04
N ALA A 45 14.69 -0.59 6.19
CA ALA A 45 13.67 -1.21 5.34
C ALA A 45 13.46 -0.40 4.07
N PHE A 46 13.10 -1.08 2.99
CA PHE A 46 12.70 -0.41 1.74
C PHE A 46 11.21 -0.57 1.44
N ASN A 47 10.50 -1.37 2.23
CA ASN A 47 9.05 -1.50 2.16
C ASN A 47 8.44 -1.66 3.57
N VAL A 48 7.33 -0.97 3.82
CA VAL A 48 6.57 -1.03 5.07
C VAL A 48 5.07 -1.20 4.78
N GLY A 49 4.39 -2.02 5.59
CA GLY A 49 2.94 -2.19 5.61
C GLY A 49 2.38 -1.89 7.01
N VAL A 50 1.20 -1.26 7.06
CA VAL A 50 0.56 -0.84 8.32
C VAL A 50 -0.93 -1.18 8.29
N GLY A 51 -1.36 -2.00 9.24
CA GLY A 51 -2.75 -2.41 9.41
C GLY A 51 -3.61 -1.37 10.10
N SER A 52 -4.93 -1.50 9.93
CA SER A 52 -5.92 -0.65 10.56
C SER A 52 -5.96 -0.79 12.09
N ASP A 53 -5.45 -1.91 12.62
CA ASP A 53 -5.27 -2.21 14.05
C ASP A 53 -3.92 -1.72 14.61
N GLY A 54 -3.07 -1.13 13.76
CA GLY A 54 -1.75 -0.65 14.13
C GLY A 54 -0.63 -1.68 13.99
N THR A 55 -0.91 -2.88 13.49
CA THR A 55 0.11 -3.87 13.15
C THR A 55 1.06 -3.31 12.09
N VAL A 56 2.37 -3.48 12.25
CA VAL A 56 3.39 -2.98 11.32
C VAL A 56 4.35 -4.09 10.93
N TRP A 57 4.58 -4.23 9.63
CA TRP A 57 5.56 -5.14 9.06
C TRP A 57 6.47 -4.38 8.11
N ILE A 58 7.72 -4.83 8.00
CA ILE A 58 8.72 -4.28 7.10
C ILE A 58 9.45 -5.37 6.35
N VAL A 59 10.05 -4.98 5.23
CA VAL A 59 10.97 -5.79 4.44
C VAL A 59 12.23 -4.97 4.16
N ASN A 60 13.40 -5.58 4.38
CA ASN A 60 14.70 -4.96 4.11
C ASN A 60 15.32 -5.43 2.79
N ARG A 61 16.44 -4.82 2.36
CA ARG A 61 17.08 -5.13 1.08
C ARG A 61 17.66 -6.54 0.97
N ASP A 62 17.85 -7.22 2.11
CA ASP A 62 18.25 -8.62 2.17
C ASP A 62 17.03 -9.58 2.06
N GLU A 63 15.87 -9.02 1.71
CA GLU A 63 14.57 -9.71 1.58
C GLU A 63 14.06 -10.27 2.92
N GLU A 64 14.64 -9.86 4.05
CA GLU A 64 14.23 -10.28 5.38
C GLU A 64 12.96 -9.55 5.82
N ILE A 65 12.10 -10.27 6.55
CA ILE A 65 10.79 -9.81 7.00
C ILE A 65 10.86 -9.56 8.51
N PHE A 66 10.30 -8.43 8.96
CA PHE A 66 10.16 -8.17 10.38
C PHE A 66 8.76 -7.65 10.71
N THR A 67 8.26 -8.04 11.88
CA THR A 67 7.04 -7.48 12.47
C THR A 67 7.37 -6.70 13.73
N ARG A 68 6.57 -5.68 14.05
CA ARG A 68 6.80 -4.81 15.21
C ARG A 68 6.03 -5.32 16.43
N VAL A 69 6.75 -5.79 17.44
CA VAL A 69 6.19 -6.28 18.71
C VAL A 69 6.81 -5.50 19.86
N ASN A 70 5.99 -4.94 20.76
CA ASN A 70 6.48 -4.18 21.93
C ASN A 70 7.54 -3.10 21.62
N ASN A 71 7.40 -2.41 20.48
CA ASN A 71 8.34 -1.40 19.95
C ASN A 71 9.70 -1.94 19.45
N THR A 72 9.87 -3.25 19.36
CA THR A 72 11.05 -3.90 18.77
C THR A 72 10.69 -4.63 17.48
N TRP A 73 11.67 -4.79 16.59
CA TRP A 73 11.53 -5.61 15.39
C TRP A 73 11.83 -7.06 15.71
N GLU A 74 10.88 -7.93 15.42
CA GLU A 74 11.06 -9.38 15.50
C GLU A 74 11.12 -9.95 14.09
N LYS A 75 12.17 -10.72 13.81
CA LYS A 75 12.38 -11.35 12.50
C LYS A 75 11.34 -12.45 12.30
N VAL A 76 10.76 -12.50 11.10
CA VAL A 76 9.81 -13.53 10.67
C VAL A 76 10.46 -14.31 9.53
N ASP A 77 10.34 -15.63 9.56
CA ASP A 77 10.88 -16.49 8.51
C ASP A 77 10.21 -16.23 7.15
N GLY A 78 10.96 -16.44 6.08
CA GLY A 78 10.54 -16.17 4.70
C GLY A 78 11.40 -15.10 4.02
N SER A 79 11.10 -14.86 2.75
CA SER A 79 11.75 -13.82 1.96
C SER A 79 10.75 -13.13 1.05
N LEU A 80 10.63 -11.81 1.19
CA LEU A 80 9.70 -10.99 0.42
C LEU A 80 10.42 -9.75 -0.10
N ILE A 81 9.82 -9.08 -1.08
CA ILE A 81 10.23 -7.75 -1.57
C ILE A 81 9.15 -6.68 -1.37
N GLN A 82 7.93 -7.09 -1.04
CA GLN A 82 6.87 -6.17 -0.64
C GLN A 82 5.91 -6.86 0.32
N ILE A 83 5.42 -6.09 1.30
CA ILE A 83 4.50 -6.52 2.33
C ILE A 83 3.29 -5.56 2.36
N SER A 84 2.11 -6.09 2.61
CA SER A 84 0.88 -5.35 2.85
C SER A 84 0.18 -5.92 4.08
N VAL A 85 -0.36 -5.04 4.91
CA VAL A 85 -0.95 -5.38 6.20
C VAL A 85 -2.31 -4.70 6.28
N GLY A 86 -3.37 -5.49 6.34
CA GLY A 86 -4.72 -5.01 6.62
C GLY A 86 -4.98 -4.93 8.12
N ASP A 87 -4.55 -5.96 8.85
CA ASP A 87 -4.51 -6.10 10.31
C ASP A 87 -3.58 -7.27 10.69
N LYS A 88 -3.52 -7.65 11.97
CA LYS A 88 -2.69 -8.76 12.45
C LYS A 88 -2.96 -10.14 11.81
N ASN A 89 -4.18 -10.37 11.32
CA ASN A 89 -4.61 -11.62 10.70
C ASN A 89 -4.56 -11.54 9.17
N ASN A 90 -4.42 -10.33 8.62
CA ASN A 90 -4.47 -10.04 7.20
C ASN A 90 -3.13 -9.46 6.73
N VAL A 91 -2.17 -10.36 6.48
CA VAL A 91 -0.82 -9.99 6.01
C VAL A 91 -0.53 -10.73 4.71
N TRP A 92 -0.18 -9.97 3.68
CA TRP A 92 0.14 -10.47 2.34
C TRP A 92 1.46 -9.91 1.86
N GLY A 93 2.12 -10.63 0.96
CA GLY A 93 3.36 -10.14 0.37
C GLY A 93 3.69 -10.82 -0.94
N ILE A 94 4.73 -10.31 -1.57
CA ILE A 94 5.30 -10.87 -2.79
C ILE A 94 6.80 -11.10 -2.63
N ASP A 95 7.32 -12.15 -3.25
CA ASP A 95 8.76 -12.42 -3.30
C ASP A 95 9.41 -11.85 -4.57
N ARG A 96 10.74 -11.97 -4.67
CA ARG A 96 11.53 -11.50 -5.82
C ARG A 96 11.20 -12.16 -7.16
N TYR A 97 10.46 -13.27 -7.13
CA TYR A 97 10.04 -14.05 -8.29
C TYR A 97 8.58 -13.77 -8.67
N ASP A 98 7.99 -12.72 -8.09
CA ASP A 98 6.58 -12.33 -8.23
C ASP A 98 5.58 -13.33 -7.65
N ASN A 99 6.02 -14.32 -6.85
CA ASN A 99 5.10 -15.22 -6.16
C ASN A 99 4.36 -14.45 -5.06
N VAL A 100 3.08 -14.75 -4.90
CA VAL A 100 2.21 -14.08 -3.91
C VAL A 100 2.00 -15.01 -2.71
N PHE A 101 2.05 -14.45 -1.50
CA PHE A 101 1.81 -15.20 -0.27
C PHE A 101 0.84 -14.45 0.64
N TYR A 102 0.04 -15.19 1.40
CA TYR A 102 -0.60 -14.67 2.62
C TYR A 102 -0.08 -15.40 3.84
N ARG A 103 -0.27 -14.79 5.00
CA ARG A 103 0.21 -15.28 6.27
C ARG A 103 -0.91 -16.02 7.01
N SER A 104 -0.68 -17.26 7.42
CA SER A 104 -1.64 -18.11 8.15
C SER A 104 -0.93 -19.00 9.15
N ASP A 105 -1.43 -19.11 10.38
CA ASP A 105 -0.94 -20.05 11.42
C ASP A 105 0.58 -20.17 11.52
N ASP A 106 1.27 -19.04 11.61
CA ASP A 106 2.72 -19.00 11.64
C ASP A 106 3.52 -19.36 10.35
N ASP A 107 2.83 -19.73 9.26
CA ASP A 107 3.40 -19.97 7.94
C ASP A 107 3.01 -18.95 6.85
N TRP A 108 3.81 -18.92 5.78
CA TRP A 108 3.49 -18.27 4.51
C TRP A 108 2.85 -19.27 3.55
N VAL A 109 1.64 -18.99 3.10
CA VAL A 109 0.90 -19.83 2.15
C VAL A 109 0.92 -19.16 0.78
N GLN A 110 1.47 -19.87 -0.21
CA GLN A 110 1.53 -19.38 -1.58
C GLN A 110 0.13 -19.34 -2.21
N VAL A 111 -0.18 -18.22 -2.86
CA VAL A 111 -1.39 -18.02 -3.65
C VAL A 111 -1.05 -18.12 -5.14
N PRO A 112 -1.81 -18.88 -5.95
CA PRO A 112 -1.58 -18.93 -7.39
C PRO A 112 -1.66 -17.54 -8.01
N GLY A 113 -0.67 -17.19 -8.84
CA GLY A 113 -0.59 -15.89 -9.51
C GLY A 113 0.82 -15.34 -9.53
N SER A 114 1.01 -14.25 -10.28
CA SER A 114 2.28 -13.53 -10.36
C SER A 114 2.03 -12.03 -10.30
N LEU A 115 2.46 -11.38 -9.23
CA LEU A 115 2.19 -9.96 -8.96
C LEU A 115 3.48 -9.21 -8.59
N ILE A 116 3.53 -7.94 -8.97
CA ILE A 116 4.60 -7.01 -8.58
C ILE A 116 4.17 -6.04 -7.46
N ASN A 117 2.89 -6.09 -7.09
CA ASN A 117 2.33 -5.37 -5.96
C ASN A 117 1.04 -6.06 -5.51
N VAL A 118 0.87 -6.25 -4.20
CA VAL A 118 -0.35 -6.74 -3.56
C VAL A 118 -0.75 -5.82 -2.41
N SER A 119 -2.05 -5.60 -2.24
CA SER A 119 -2.60 -4.87 -1.11
C SER A 119 -3.75 -5.64 -0.48
N VAL A 120 -3.75 -5.73 0.84
CA VAL A 120 -4.82 -6.34 1.66
C VAL A 120 -5.36 -5.32 2.67
N ALA A 121 -6.67 -5.35 2.90
CA ALA A 121 -7.36 -4.60 3.96
C ALA A 121 -7.87 -5.53 5.07
N SER A 122 -8.29 -4.98 6.21
CA SER A 122 -8.81 -5.75 7.36
C SER A 122 -10.20 -6.38 7.13
N ASP A 123 -10.86 -6.06 6.02
CA ASP A 123 -12.14 -6.67 5.61
C ASP A 123 -11.96 -7.79 4.59
N ASP A 124 -10.74 -8.36 4.53
CA ASP A 124 -10.29 -9.39 3.60
C ASP A 124 -10.28 -8.96 2.12
N THR A 125 -10.48 -7.66 1.83
CA THR A 125 -10.34 -7.13 0.48
C THR A 125 -8.88 -7.22 0.04
N VAL A 126 -8.62 -7.92 -1.07
CA VAL A 126 -7.27 -8.05 -1.64
C VAL A 126 -7.27 -7.69 -3.12
N TRP A 127 -6.32 -6.83 -3.49
CA TRP A 127 -6.06 -6.43 -4.86
C TRP A 127 -4.59 -6.58 -5.18
N GLY A 128 -4.28 -6.71 -6.48
CA GLY A 128 -2.92 -6.84 -6.94
C GLY A 128 -2.72 -6.28 -8.34
N VAL A 129 -1.46 -6.06 -8.68
CA VAL A 129 -1.02 -5.63 -10.01
C VAL A 129 0.04 -6.59 -10.50
N SER A 130 -0.12 -7.11 -11.72
CA SER A 130 0.87 -7.96 -12.37
C SER A 130 1.96 -7.16 -13.08
N ARG A 131 3.05 -7.83 -13.47
CA ARG A 131 4.16 -7.22 -14.22
C ARG A 131 3.72 -6.56 -15.54
N SER A 132 2.64 -7.07 -16.15
CA SER A 132 2.02 -6.51 -17.35
C SER A 132 1.11 -5.31 -17.07
N ARG A 133 1.11 -4.78 -15.85
CA ARG A 133 0.23 -3.70 -15.35
C ARG A 133 -1.25 -4.08 -15.24
N ASN A 134 -1.62 -5.34 -15.45
CA ASN A 134 -3.01 -5.76 -15.28
C ASN A 134 -3.40 -5.71 -13.80
N VAL A 135 -4.61 -5.22 -13.54
CA VAL A 135 -5.16 -5.12 -12.19
C VAL A 135 -5.98 -6.37 -11.89
N HIS A 136 -5.82 -6.92 -10.69
CA HIS A 136 -6.50 -8.12 -10.25
C HIS A 136 -7.16 -7.91 -8.90
N ARG A 137 -8.35 -8.49 -8.71
CA ARG A 137 -9.04 -8.58 -7.42
C ARG A 137 -9.13 -10.04 -7.01
N TRP A 138 -8.75 -10.36 -5.78
CA TRP A 138 -8.90 -11.70 -5.23
C TRP A 138 -10.37 -11.95 -4.85
N ASN A 139 -10.93 -13.09 -5.22
CA ASN A 139 -12.30 -13.47 -4.85
C ASN A 139 -12.38 -14.59 -3.80
N GLY A 140 -11.26 -14.94 -3.17
CA GLY A 140 -11.15 -16.08 -2.26
C GLY A 140 -10.69 -17.39 -2.91
N VAL A 141 -10.73 -17.48 -4.25
CA VAL A 141 -10.40 -18.69 -5.00
C VAL A 141 -9.37 -18.43 -6.11
N TYR A 142 -9.56 -17.36 -6.88
CA TYR A 142 -8.67 -16.96 -7.98
C TYR A 142 -8.65 -15.44 -8.15
N TRP A 143 -7.68 -14.96 -8.93
CA TRP A 143 -7.57 -13.56 -9.32
C TRP A 143 -8.53 -13.24 -10.47
N GLU A 144 -9.47 -12.34 -10.23
CA GLU A 144 -10.31 -11.74 -11.27
C GLU A 144 -9.59 -10.55 -11.88
N GLU A 145 -9.35 -10.55 -13.20
CA GLU A 145 -8.81 -9.36 -13.87
C GLU A 145 -9.88 -8.25 -13.94
N ILE A 146 -9.50 -7.05 -13.52
CA ILE A 146 -10.29 -5.84 -13.57
C ILE A 146 -9.68 -4.93 -14.62
N CYS A 147 -10.50 -4.40 -15.52
CA CYS A 147 -10.03 -3.49 -16.57
C CYS A 147 -9.33 -2.28 -15.95
N GLY A 148 -8.16 -1.92 -16.49
CA GLY A 148 -7.29 -0.87 -15.96
C GLY A 148 -5.82 -1.29 -16.07
N ARG A 149 -4.92 -0.30 -16.05
CA ARG A 149 -3.48 -0.51 -16.04
C ARG A 149 -2.85 0.35 -14.95
N LEU A 150 -2.24 -0.30 -13.96
CA LEU A 150 -1.62 0.36 -12.82
C LEU A 150 -0.21 -0.19 -12.61
N LYS A 151 0.65 0.58 -11.95
CA LYS A 151 1.94 0.08 -11.43
C LYS A 151 1.88 -0.26 -9.95
N GLN A 152 0.92 0.31 -9.22
CA GLN A 152 0.70 0.07 -7.79
C GLN A 152 -0.78 0.26 -7.46
N ILE A 153 -1.30 -0.57 -6.56
CA ILE A 153 -2.64 -0.51 -5.99
C ILE A 153 -2.55 -0.59 -4.46
N TYR A 154 -3.49 0.05 -3.77
CA TYR A 154 -3.64 0.05 -2.32
C TYR A 154 -5.12 0.00 -1.96
N THR A 155 -5.46 -0.82 -0.96
CA THR A 155 -6.83 -0.92 -0.45
C THR A 155 -6.86 -0.73 1.06
N GLY A 156 -7.76 0.15 1.52
CA GLY A 156 -8.07 0.33 2.94
C GLY A 156 -9.33 -0.43 3.38
N ASN A 157 -10.21 -0.73 2.42
CA ASN A 157 -11.40 -1.61 2.50
C ASN A 157 -12.01 -1.76 1.09
N ALA A 158 -13.11 -2.51 0.97
CA ALA A 158 -13.84 -2.72 -0.29
C ALA A 158 -14.32 -1.42 -1.00
N SER A 159 -14.49 -0.31 -0.27
CA SER A 159 -14.89 1.00 -0.81
C SER A 159 -13.71 1.94 -1.10
N PHE A 160 -12.54 1.66 -0.54
CA PHE A 160 -11.32 2.45 -0.67
C PHE A 160 -10.24 1.63 -1.36
N VAL A 161 -10.32 1.59 -2.69
CA VAL A 161 -9.33 1.00 -3.58
C VAL A 161 -8.78 2.11 -4.47
N ILE A 162 -7.48 2.37 -4.35
CA ILE A 162 -6.78 3.41 -5.08
C ILE A 162 -5.51 2.86 -5.70
N GLY A 163 -5.08 3.40 -6.82
CA GLY A 163 -3.80 3.04 -7.42
C GLY A 163 -3.26 4.13 -8.29
N VAL A 164 -2.04 3.91 -8.77
CA VAL A 164 -1.34 4.82 -9.69
C VAL A 164 -0.83 4.06 -10.90
N ASN A 165 -0.85 4.71 -12.07
CA ASN A 165 -0.32 4.14 -13.31
C ASN A 165 1.14 4.53 -13.56
N ASP A 166 1.68 4.12 -14.72
CA ASP A 166 3.07 4.43 -15.08
C ASP A 166 3.34 5.94 -15.21
N ASP A 167 2.33 6.74 -15.54
CA ASP A 167 2.38 8.21 -15.68
C ASP A 167 2.14 8.96 -14.35
N ASP A 168 2.18 8.27 -13.21
CA ASP A 168 1.90 8.80 -11.86
C ASP A 168 0.45 9.31 -11.68
N GLU A 169 -0.46 9.05 -12.62
CA GLU A 169 -1.88 9.43 -12.50
C GLU A 169 -2.58 8.58 -11.45
N ILE A 170 -3.45 9.20 -10.66
CA ILE A 170 -4.09 8.58 -9.49
C ILE A 170 -5.51 8.17 -9.86
N PHE A 171 -5.88 6.91 -9.58
CA PHE A 171 -7.20 6.38 -9.86
C PHE A 171 -7.83 5.73 -8.65
N GLN A 172 -9.12 5.98 -8.43
CA GLN A 172 -9.92 5.29 -7.42
C GLN A 172 -10.97 4.40 -8.09
N PHE A 173 -11.06 3.15 -7.68
CA PHE A 173 -12.08 2.22 -8.15
C PHE A 173 -13.38 2.42 -7.34
N ARG A 174 -14.47 2.72 -8.04
CA ARG A 174 -15.81 2.91 -7.46
C ARG A 174 -16.88 2.37 -8.39
N ASN A 175 -17.85 1.64 -7.87
CA ASN A 175 -19.01 1.15 -8.63
C ASN A 175 -18.63 0.43 -9.95
N GLY A 176 -17.55 -0.36 -9.94
CA GLY A 176 -17.14 -1.13 -11.12
C GLY A 176 -16.29 -0.38 -12.15
N THR A 177 -15.93 0.88 -11.90
CA THR A 177 -15.09 1.68 -12.81
C THR A 177 -14.09 2.53 -12.06
N TRP A 178 -13.09 3.04 -12.78
CA TRP A 178 -12.07 3.92 -12.23
C TRP A 178 -12.42 5.38 -12.45
N PHE A 179 -12.06 6.20 -11.47
CA PHE A 179 -12.16 7.64 -11.51
C PHE A 179 -10.79 8.24 -11.24
N GLU A 180 -10.34 9.10 -12.13
CA GLU A 180 -9.10 9.84 -12.00
C GLU A 180 -9.22 10.92 -10.91
N TRP A 181 -8.13 11.11 -10.16
CA TRP A 181 -7.97 12.15 -9.16
C TRP A 181 -6.92 13.16 -9.62
N ASP A 182 -7.08 14.42 -9.24
CA ASP A 182 -6.07 15.44 -9.50
C ASP A 182 -4.75 15.14 -8.76
N GLY A 183 -3.64 15.49 -9.40
CA GLY A 183 -2.29 15.30 -8.88
C GLY A 183 -1.58 14.11 -9.50
N ASN A 184 -0.27 14.02 -9.26
CA ASN A 184 0.58 12.94 -9.74
C ASN A 184 1.40 12.39 -8.57
N LEU A 185 1.28 11.10 -8.31
CA LEU A 185 1.99 10.40 -7.24
C LEU A 185 2.57 9.09 -7.78
N LYS A 186 3.82 8.80 -7.42
CA LYS A 186 4.46 7.53 -7.80
C LYS A 186 4.02 6.36 -6.93
N CYS A 187 3.56 6.63 -5.71
CA CYS A 187 2.93 5.66 -4.84
C CYS A 187 1.88 6.32 -3.94
N VAL A 188 0.85 5.55 -3.59
CA VAL A 188 -0.29 5.98 -2.78
C VAL A 188 -0.62 4.95 -1.69
N ALA A 189 -1.19 5.41 -0.60
CA ALA A 189 -1.82 4.58 0.42
C ALA A 189 -3.11 5.26 0.90
N ILE A 190 -4.14 4.47 1.16
CA ILE A 190 -5.44 4.96 1.65
C ILE A 190 -5.86 4.19 2.89
N SER A 191 -6.26 4.93 3.92
CA SER A 191 -6.69 4.34 5.18
C SER A 191 -8.10 3.75 5.09
N ILE A 192 -8.47 2.94 6.07
CA ILE A 192 -9.84 2.41 6.21
C ILE A 192 -10.90 3.52 6.38
N ASP A 193 -10.50 4.72 6.80
CA ASP A 193 -11.32 5.91 6.96
C ASP A 193 -11.16 6.94 5.82
N GLY A 194 -10.49 6.56 4.72
CA GLY A 194 -10.45 7.35 3.48
C GLY A 194 -9.44 8.51 3.50
N ILE A 195 -8.48 8.49 4.42
CA ILE A 195 -7.35 9.41 4.45
C ILE A 195 -6.28 8.90 3.49
N LEU A 196 -5.95 9.73 2.51
CA LEU A 196 -5.02 9.39 1.44
C LEU A 196 -3.65 10.01 1.75
N TRP A 197 -2.61 9.22 1.59
CA TRP A 197 -1.21 9.64 1.60
C TRP A 197 -0.52 9.18 0.32
N GLY A 198 0.47 9.93 -0.13
CA GLY A 198 1.34 9.42 -1.18
C GLY A 198 2.58 10.24 -1.36
N VAL A 199 3.43 9.76 -2.25
CA VAL A 199 4.73 10.32 -2.57
C VAL A 199 4.76 10.62 -4.07
N ASP A 200 5.28 11.77 -4.45
CA ASP A 200 5.49 12.12 -5.86
C ASP A 200 6.85 11.61 -6.40
N LYS A 201 7.11 11.91 -7.68
CA LYS A 201 8.36 11.51 -8.35
C LYS A 201 9.63 12.11 -7.73
N ASP A 202 9.51 13.20 -6.98
CA ASP A 202 10.61 13.93 -6.35
C ASP A 202 10.76 13.57 -4.85
N ASP A 203 10.15 12.45 -4.43
CA ASP A 203 10.09 11.96 -3.04
C ASP A 203 9.27 12.84 -2.09
N GLU A 204 8.53 13.83 -2.59
CA GLU A 204 7.75 14.74 -1.75
C GLU A 204 6.44 14.10 -1.28
N ILE A 205 6.07 14.38 -0.02
CA ILE A 205 4.97 13.70 0.66
C ILE A 205 3.72 14.58 0.63
N TYR A 206 2.58 13.98 0.30
CA TYR A 206 1.28 14.64 0.28
C TYR A 206 0.22 13.83 1.03
N THR A 207 -0.71 14.54 1.67
CA THR A 207 -1.91 13.95 2.28
C THR A 207 -3.17 14.67 1.83
N ARG A 208 -4.29 13.94 1.81
CA ARG A 208 -5.61 14.44 1.46
C ARG A 208 -6.67 13.76 2.32
N GLN A 209 -7.55 14.56 2.94
CA GLN A 209 -8.47 14.14 4.02
C GLN A 209 -9.95 14.27 3.66
N ASP A 210 -10.30 14.61 2.41
CA ASP A 210 -11.70 14.73 1.96
C ASP A 210 -12.38 13.36 1.73
N GLY A 211 -11.83 12.28 2.30
CA GLY A 211 -12.52 11.01 2.54
C GLY A 211 -12.74 10.14 1.31
N GLY A 212 -11.94 10.28 0.24
CA GLY A 212 -12.08 9.39 -0.93
C GLY A 212 -13.39 9.56 -1.72
N ILE A 213 -14.33 10.40 -1.29
CA ILE A 213 -15.65 10.54 -1.92
C ILE A 213 -15.74 11.85 -2.73
N GLY A 214 -14.71 12.71 -2.67
CA GLY A 214 -14.68 14.04 -3.27
C GLY A 214 -13.91 14.24 -4.60
N GLY A 215 -13.36 13.19 -5.23
CA GLY A 215 -12.77 13.30 -6.58
C GLY A 215 -13.82 13.66 -7.66
N PRO A 216 -13.47 14.36 -8.76
CA PRO A 216 -14.42 15.04 -9.64
C PRO A 216 -15.50 14.11 -10.22
N VAL A 217 -16.70 14.68 -10.38
CA VAL A 217 -17.95 14.04 -10.86
C VAL A 217 -17.89 13.66 -12.35
N PHE A 218 -16.82 14.04 -13.06
CA PHE A 218 -16.64 13.79 -14.48
C PHE A 218 -15.45 12.85 -14.68
N GLY A 219 -15.74 11.55 -14.77
CA GLY A 219 -14.74 10.53 -15.05
C GLY A 219 -14.33 10.54 -16.53
N SER A 220 -13.04 10.71 -16.80
CA SER A 220 -12.38 10.00 -17.89
C SER A 220 -12.32 8.53 -17.48
N SER A 221 -13.03 7.66 -18.20
CA SER A 221 -12.75 6.22 -18.13
C SER A 221 -11.32 5.97 -18.61
N PHE A 222 -10.63 4.95 -18.07
CA PHE A 222 -9.42 4.40 -18.71
C PHE A 222 -9.68 4.29 -20.22
N LYS A 223 -8.81 4.87 -21.03
CA LYS A 223 -8.78 4.63 -22.48
C LYS A 223 -7.97 3.38 -22.77
#